data_AF-A0A9W7CT86-F1
#
_entry.id   AF-A0A9W7CT86-F1
#
_cell.length_a   1.000
_cell.length_b   1.000
_cell.length_c   1.000
_cell.angle_alpha   90.00
_cell.angle_beta   90.00
_cell.angle_gamma   90.00
#
_symmetry.space_group_name_H-M   'P 1'
#
loop_
_entity.id
_entity.type
_entity.pdbx_description
1 polymer ?
#
loop_
_entity_poly.entity_id
_entity_poly.type
_entity_poly.pdbx_seq_one_letter_code
_entity_poly.pdbx_strand_id
1 'polypeptide(L)'
;MLDLDMKNVCTYDPMKSSYTVRVRALAESLIVQLPDYAPRKYRIHHYQTDLGIQVGSFNCGVYVLLAFEEFAGAQGLCMLGRKELQYLRYRYICMCA
;
A
#
# COMPACT_ATOMS: atom_id res chain seq x y z
N MET A 1 0.45 -5.05 -2.40
CA MET A 1 1.63 -4.78 -3.23
C MET A 1 2.45 -6.07 -3.25
N LEU A 2 3.10 -6.37 -4.37
CA LEU A 2 3.76 -7.67 -4.64
C LEU A 2 5.21 -7.42 -5.02
N ASP A 3 6.12 -8.06 -4.31
CA ASP A 3 7.53 -8.16 -4.66
C ASP A 3 7.80 -9.61 -5.07
N LEU A 4 8.00 -9.83 -6.37
CA LEU A 4 8.20 -11.17 -6.92
C LEU A 4 9.61 -11.70 -6.67
N ASP A 5 10.59 -10.81 -6.54
CA ASP A 5 11.99 -11.15 -6.32
C ASP A 5 12.20 -11.64 -4.89
N MET A 6 11.68 -10.86 -3.92
CA MET A 6 11.69 -11.22 -2.50
C MET A 6 10.57 -12.19 -2.12
N LYS A 7 9.63 -12.47 -3.04
CA LYS A 7 8.45 -13.33 -2.83
C LYS A 7 7.60 -12.84 -1.64
N ASN A 8 7.49 -11.52 -1.51
CA ASN A 8 6.76 -10.87 -0.43
C ASN A 8 5.47 -10.25 -0.96
N VAL A 9 4.40 -10.43 -0.20
CA VAL A 9 3.11 -9.84 -0.48
C VAL A 9 2.68 -9.02 0.73
N CYS A 10 2.47 -7.74 0.52
CA CYS A 10 2.05 -6.86 1.59
C CYS A 10 0.67 -6.26 1.32
N THR A 11 -0.17 -6.24 2.36
CA THR A 11 -1.47 -5.57 2.36
C THR A 11 -1.36 -4.25 3.09
N TYR A 12 -1.96 -3.20 2.54
CA TYR A 12 -1.95 -1.87 3.16
C TYR A 12 -3.36 -1.33 3.27
N ASP A 13 -3.68 -0.78 4.43
CA ASP A 13 -4.95 -0.13 4.72
C ASP A 13 -4.69 1.16 5.51
N PRO A 14 -4.86 2.33 4.88
CA PRO A 14 -4.57 3.61 5.53
C PRO A 14 -5.52 3.94 6.69
N MET A 15 -6.67 3.26 6.79
CA MET A 15 -7.67 3.49 7.83
C MET A 15 -7.63 2.42 8.93
N LYS A 16 -6.76 1.42 8.86
CA LYS A 16 -6.75 0.24 9.75
C LYS A 16 -8.15 -0.37 9.93
N SER A 17 -8.88 -0.46 8.84
CA SER A 17 -10.25 -0.96 8.81
C SER A 17 -10.31 -2.48 8.87
N SER A 18 -11.51 -3.00 9.14
CA SER A 18 -11.80 -4.44 9.07
C SER A 18 -11.71 -5.02 7.65
N TYR A 19 -11.69 -4.18 6.60
CA TYR A 19 -11.55 -4.64 5.21
C TYR A 19 -10.22 -5.35 4.96
N THR A 20 -9.20 -5.13 5.79
CA THR A 20 -7.91 -5.79 5.61
C THR A 20 -8.00 -7.31 5.63
N VAL A 21 -8.99 -7.91 6.31
CA VAL A 21 -9.25 -9.35 6.25
C VAL A 21 -9.63 -9.80 4.84
N ARG A 22 -10.50 -9.04 4.15
CA ARG A 22 -10.91 -9.33 2.77
C ARG A 22 -9.76 -9.10 1.79
N VAL A 23 -8.96 -8.06 2.01
CA VAL A 23 -7.76 -7.79 1.19
C VAL A 23 -6.74 -8.92 1.34
N ARG A 24 -6.55 -9.47 2.56
CA ARG A 24 -5.71 -10.66 2.77
C ARG A 24 -6.24 -11.87 2.01
N ALA A 25 -7.53 -12.17 2.11
CA ALA A 25 -8.14 -13.29 1.38
C ALA A 25 -7.98 -13.14 -0.14
N LEU A 26 -8.10 -11.92 -0.66
CA LEU A 26 -7.82 -11.62 -2.07
C LEU A 26 -6.34 -11.83 -2.42
N ALA A 27 -5.42 -11.42 -1.54
CA ALA A 27 -4.00 -11.67 -1.76
C ALA A 27 -3.67 -13.17 -1.79
N GLU A 28 -4.30 -13.97 -0.91
CA GLU A 28 -4.17 -15.43 -0.90
C GLU A 28 -4.66 -16.05 -2.20
N SER A 29 -5.80 -15.59 -2.74
CA SER A 29 -6.32 -16.09 -4.02
C SER A 29 -5.53 -15.63 -5.24
N LEU A 30 -4.84 -14.49 -5.16
CA LEU A 30 -3.96 -14.01 -6.23
C LEU A 30 -2.61 -14.74 -6.26
N ILE A 31 -2.05 -15.06 -5.10
CA ILE A 31 -0.73 -15.69 -4.99
C ILE A 31 -0.65 -17.04 -5.71
N VAL A 32 -1.74 -17.81 -5.71
CA VAL A 32 -1.78 -19.12 -6.38
C VAL A 32 -1.67 -19.00 -7.91
N GLN A 33 -1.90 -17.80 -8.47
CA GLN A 33 -1.80 -17.51 -9.89
C GLN A 33 -0.41 -16.95 -10.28
N LEU A 34 0.49 -16.75 -9.32
CA LEU A 34 1.82 -16.20 -9.60
C LEU A 34 2.74 -17.25 -10.24
N PRO A 35 3.68 -16.83 -11.11
CA PRO A 35 4.71 -17.71 -11.63
C PRO A 35 5.45 -18.45 -10.52
N ASP A 36 5.77 -19.71 -10.78
CA ASP A 36 6.49 -20.60 -9.86
C ASP A 36 5.86 -20.71 -8.46
N TYR A 37 4.53 -20.58 -8.36
CA TYR A 37 3.85 -20.76 -7.09
C TYR A 37 4.15 -22.14 -6.50
N ALA A 38 4.59 -22.14 -5.24
CA ALA A 38 4.67 -23.32 -4.40
C ALA A 38 4.06 -22.97 -3.03
N PRO A 39 3.40 -23.92 -2.35
CA PRO A 39 2.87 -23.67 -1.01
C PRO A 39 3.94 -23.05 -0.09
N ARG A 40 3.58 -22.00 0.65
CA ARG A 40 4.44 -21.28 1.61
C ARG A 40 5.61 -20.49 1.02
N LYS A 41 5.71 -20.38 -0.31
CA LYS A 41 6.77 -19.60 -0.98
C LYS A 41 6.57 -18.09 -0.82
N TYR A 42 5.32 -17.63 -0.84
CA TYR A 42 4.97 -16.23 -0.66
C TYR A 42 4.49 -15.97 0.76
N ARG A 43 5.01 -14.91 1.38
CA ARG A 43 4.58 -14.48 2.72
C ARG A 43 3.67 -13.27 2.61
N ILE A 44 2.48 -13.38 3.20
CA ILE A 44 1.52 -12.26 3.28
C ILE A 44 1.63 -11.59 4.64
N HIS A 45 1.87 -10.29 4.65
CA HIS A 45 1.91 -9.50 5.87
C HIS A 45 1.29 -8.11 5.65
N HIS A 46 1.07 -7.39 6.74
CA HIS A 46 0.69 -5.99 6.65
C HIS A 46 1.92 -5.15 6.28
N TYR A 47 1.73 -4.16 5.43
CA TYR A 47 2.74 -3.14 5.15
C TYR A 47 2.79 -2.15 6.31
N GLN A 48 3.98 -1.95 6.87
CA GLN A 48 4.22 -1.00 7.95
C GLN A 48 4.84 0.26 7.37
N THR A 49 4.32 1.41 7.79
CA THR A 49 4.74 2.73 7.30
C THR A 49 4.45 3.77 8.38
N ASP A 50 5.24 4.84 8.38
CA ASP A 50 5.15 5.96 9.33
C ASP A 50 4.24 7.11 8.85
N LEU A 51 3.49 6.88 7.76
CA LEU A 51 2.50 7.83 7.22
C LEU A 51 1.34 8.12 8.20
N GLY A 52 1.16 7.27 9.21
CA GLY A 52 0.08 7.37 10.19
C GLY A 52 -1.24 6.74 9.71
N ILE A 53 -2.32 7.01 10.45
CA ILE A 53 -3.68 6.59 10.10
C ILE A 53 -4.38 7.77 9.43
N GLN A 54 -4.99 7.53 8.28
CA GLN A 54 -5.83 8.53 7.64
C GLN A 54 -7.05 8.85 8.52
N VAL A 55 -7.26 10.14 8.79
CA VAL A 55 -8.46 10.66 9.44
C VAL A 55 -9.33 11.38 8.39
N GLY A 56 -10.56 10.89 8.17
CA GLY A 56 -11.52 11.41 7.19
C GLY A 56 -11.62 10.56 5.91
N SER A 57 -12.54 10.91 5.00
CA SER A 57 -12.98 9.98 3.92
C SER A 57 -12.37 10.22 2.53
N PHE A 58 -11.53 11.24 2.34
CA PHE A 58 -11.16 11.71 1.00
C PHE A 58 -9.71 11.51 0.58
N ASN A 59 -8.83 11.05 1.47
CA ASN A 59 -7.39 11.00 1.22
C ASN A 59 -6.83 9.59 1.04
N CYS A 60 -7.65 8.54 1.12
CA CYS A 60 -7.18 7.13 1.09
C CYS A 60 -6.36 6.81 -0.14
N GLY A 61 -6.76 7.32 -1.31
CA GLY A 61 -6.00 7.16 -2.54
C GLY A 61 -4.59 7.73 -2.45
N VAL A 62 -4.43 8.92 -1.84
CA VAL A 62 -3.12 9.55 -1.65
C VAL A 62 -2.23 8.70 -0.73
N TYR A 63 -2.76 8.19 0.38
CA TYR A 63 -2.01 7.31 1.28
C TYR A 63 -1.59 5.99 0.59
N VAL A 64 -2.48 5.39 -0.21
CA VAL A 64 -2.16 4.17 -0.96
C VAL A 64 -1.04 4.42 -1.97
N LEU A 65 -1.07 5.55 -2.69
CA LEU A 65 -0.01 5.91 -3.63
C LEU A 65 1.33 6.13 -2.92
N LEU A 66 1.33 6.84 -1.79
CA LEU A 66 2.55 7.07 -1.01
C LEU A 66 3.14 5.79 -0.43
N ALA A 67 2.30 4.94 0.17
CA ALA A 67 2.76 3.64 0.66
C ALA A 67 3.32 2.76 -0.47
N PHE A 68 2.78 2.87 -1.68
CA PHE A 68 3.31 2.18 -2.86
C PHE A 68 4.64 2.78 -3.35
N GLU A 69 4.82 4.11 -3.30
CA GLU A 69 6.11 4.76 -3.57
C GLU A 69 7.18 4.28 -2.60
N GLU A 70 6.88 4.26 -1.29
CA GLU A 70 7.81 3.73 -0.27
C GLU A 70 8.16 2.27 -0.52
N PHE A 71 7.15 1.45 -0.85
CA PHE A 71 7.34 0.05 -1.20
C PHE A 71 8.23 -0.12 -2.44
N ALA A 72 8.15 0.79 -3.41
CA ALA A 72 8.99 0.81 -4.61
C ALA A 72 10.39 1.41 -4.37
N GLY A 73 10.74 1.76 -3.12
CA GLY A 73 12.06 2.25 -2.74
C GLY A 73 12.19 3.78 -2.67
N ALA A 74 11.09 4.52 -2.77
CA ALA A 74 11.12 5.97 -2.52
C ALA A 74 11.40 6.27 -1.03
N GLN A 75 11.87 7.49 -0.76
CA GLN A 75 12.10 7.93 0.60
C GLN A 75 10.78 8.00 1.37
N GLY A 76 10.75 7.35 2.55
CA GLY A 76 9.61 7.36 3.46
C GLY A 76 9.25 8.75 3.95
N LEU A 77 7.94 9.03 4.03
CA LEU A 77 7.41 10.22 4.67
C LEU A 77 6.82 9.86 6.03
N CYS A 78 6.86 10.80 6.97
CA CYS A 78 6.24 10.61 8.28
C CYS A 78 5.20 11.70 8.56
N MET A 79 4.14 11.32 9.29
CA MET A 79 3.20 12.27 9.91
C MET A 79 2.61 13.32 8.95
N LEU A 80 1.85 12.87 7.96
CA LEU A 80 1.27 13.75 6.93
C LEU A 80 0.22 14.71 7.50
N GLY A 81 0.48 16.01 7.37
CA GLY A 81 -0.50 17.06 7.63
C GLY A 81 -1.43 17.33 6.45
N ARG A 82 -2.42 18.21 6.66
CA ARG A 82 -3.43 18.52 5.62
C ARG A 82 -2.83 19.22 4.39
N LYS A 83 -1.86 20.12 4.60
CA LYS A 83 -1.24 20.88 3.51
C LYS A 83 -0.36 19.97 2.65
N GLU A 84 0.38 19.08 3.29
CA GLU A 84 1.19 18.05 2.65
C GLU A 84 0.31 17.15 1.78
N LEU A 85 -0.82 16.67 2.31
CA LEU A 85 -1.77 15.85 1.54
C LEU A 85 -2.34 16.58 0.31
N GLN A 86 -2.66 17.88 0.43
CA GLN A 86 -3.12 18.69 -0.71
C GLN A 86 -2.04 18.86 -1.77
N TYR A 87 -0.81 19.15 -1.35
CA TYR A 87 0.34 19.25 -2.24
C TYR A 87 0.61 17.92 -2.97
N LEU A 88 0.64 16.81 -2.25
CA LEU A 88 0.89 15.48 -2.82
C LEU A 88 -0.19 15.09 -3.81
N ARG A 89 -1.47 15.40 -3.50
CA ARG A 89 -2.57 15.21 -4.45
C ARG A 89 -2.36 16.02 -5.73
N TYR A 90 -1.98 17.29 -5.62
CA TYR A 90 -1.68 18.12 -6.78
C TYR A 90 -0.50 17.56 -7.59
N ARG A 91 0.57 17.12 -6.92
CA ARG A 91 1.73 16.45 -7.54
C ARG A 91 1.28 15.26 -8.40
N TYR A 92 0.40 14.39 -7.88
CA TYR A 92 -0.13 13.26 -8.65
C TYR A 92 -0.96 13.68 -9.86
N ILE A 93 -1.77 14.73 -9.74
CA ILE A 93 -2.56 15.25 -10.86
C ILE A 93 -1.64 15.75 -11.98
N CYS A 94 -0.57 16.49 -11.64
CA CYS A 94 0.39 16.99 -12.61
C CYS A 94 1.17 15.90 -13.34
N MET A 95 1.36 14.73 -12.74
CA MET A 95 2.03 13.59 -13.39
C MET A 95 1.13 12.86 -14.40
N CYS A 96 -0.19 13.05 -14.29
CA CYS A 96 -1.17 12.44 -15.20
C CYS A 96 -1.62 13.40 -16.33
N ALA A 97 -1.15 14.64 -16.32
CA ALA A 97 -1.43 15.66 -17.33
C ALA A 97 -0.36 15.64 -18.43
#